data_AF-A0A2W4P937-F1
#
_entry.id   AF-A0A2W4P937-F1
#
_cell.length_a   1.000
_cell.length_b   1.000
_cell.length_c   1.000
_cell.angle_alpha   90.00
_cell.angle_beta   90.00
_cell.angle_gamma   90.00
#
_symmetry.space_group_name_H-M   'P 1'
#
loop_
_entity.id
_entity.type
_entity.pdbx_description
1 polymer ?
#
loop_
_entity_poly.entity_id
_entity_poly.type
_entity_poly.pdbx_seq_one_letter_code
_entity_poly.pdbx_strand_id
1 'polypeptide(L)'
;MPGKETLMSLRTLLVLALLVGCGGSKPAETPSGPTGEAEPLGDRKFDDLPPGKKGEYMKAVVLPQMTKVLQQSPEPEHFTNVTCATCHGPSAKQGNFEMPTASLPKLGAFEAEMEAHPKMTRYMAEVVVPEMARLLNEAPFDPGTGQGFGCFGCHMKKE
;
A
#
# COMPACT_ATOMS: atom_id res chain seq x y z
N MET A 1 47.12 39.05 30.69
CA MET A 1 48.38 38.52 31.27
C MET A 1 48.64 39.33 32.53
N PRO A 2 49.09 38.79 33.69
CA PRO A 2 49.76 37.49 33.96
C PRO A 2 48.97 36.65 35.03
N GLY A 3 49.18 35.36 35.28
CA GLY A 3 50.40 34.56 35.25
C GLY A 3 51.15 34.67 36.58
N LYS A 4 50.92 33.74 37.52
CA LYS A 4 51.84 33.43 38.64
C LYS A 4 51.46 32.14 39.36
N GLU A 5 51.96 31.03 38.82
CA GLU A 5 52.85 30.07 39.49
C GLU A 5 53.05 30.26 41.00
N THR A 6 52.77 29.22 41.81
CA THR A 6 53.70 28.77 42.87
C THR A 6 53.25 27.40 43.41
N LEU A 7 54.15 26.41 43.31
CA LEU A 7 54.57 25.42 44.35
C LEU A 7 53.48 24.66 45.14
N MET A 8 53.66 23.43 45.63
CA MET A 8 54.69 22.41 45.63
C MET A 8 54.17 21.33 46.59
N SER A 9 54.57 20.08 46.35
CA SER A 9 54.74 19.02 47.35
C SER A 9 53.51 18.40 48.05
N LEU A 10 53.32 17.13 47.70
CA LEU A 10 53.65 16.00 48.58
C LEU A 10 52.88 15.91 49.92
N ARG A 11 51.95 14.95 50.01
CA ARG A 11 51.99 13.81 50.95
C ARG A 11 50.64 13.06 50.97
N THR A 12 50.71 11.80 50.55
CA THR A 12 50.23 10.59 51.24
C THR A 12 48.94 10.64 52.06
N LEU A 13 48.07 9.65 51.78
CA LEU A 13 47.12 8.89 52.65
C LEU A 13 45.76 8.80 51.95
N LEU A 14 45.46 7.68 51.28
CA LEU A 14 44.74 6.53 51.84
C LEU A 14 43.44 6.95 52.56
N VAL A 15 42.28 6.58 52.01
CA VAL A 15 41.21 5.79 52.64
C VAL A 15 39.92 5.84 51.79
N LEU A 16 39.49 4.63 51.41
CA LEU A 16 38.14 4.14 51.11
C LEU A 16 36.93 5.09 51.25
N ALA A 17 36.10 5.17 50.21
CA ALA A 17 34.64 5.19 50.35
C ALA A 17 33.97 4.72 49.05
N LEU A 18 33.31 3.56 49.13
CA LEU A 18 32.37 3.06 48.13
C LEU A 18 31.15 3.98 48.05
N LEU A 19 30.85 4.49 46.86
CA LEU A 19 29.50 4.92 46.51
C LEU A 19 29.12 4.31 45.15
N VAL A 20 28.14 3.42 45.26
CA VAL A 20 27.30 2.86 44.21
C VAL A 20 26.83 3.95 43.25
N GLY A 21 27.14 3.76 41.96
CA GLY A 21 26.66 4.59 40.87
C GLY A 21 26.68 3.77 39.58
N CYS A 22 25.86 2.72 39.49
CA CYS A 22 25.68 1.99 38.26
C CYS A 22 24.82 2.85 37.32
N GLY A 23 25.50 3.65 36.49
CA GLY A 23 24.93 4.29 35.32
C GLY A 23 24.53 3.21 34.30
N GLY A 24 23.28 2.78 34.37
CA GLY A 24 22.63 2.03 33.31
C GLY A 24 22.00 2.99 32.32
N SER A 25 22.74 3.37 31.28
CA SER A 25 22.17 3.96 30.07
C SER A 25 21.21 2.93 29.47
N LYS A 26 19.92 3.10 29.72
CA LYS A 26 18.84 2.39 29.02
C LYS A 26 19.02 2.71 27.53
N PRO A 27 19.19 1.71 26.64
CA PRO A 27 19.08 1.95 25.21
C PRO A 27 17.71 2.58 24.95
N ALA A 28 17.71 3.67 24.19
CA ALA A 28 16.49 4.18 23.61
C ALA A 28 15.86 3.05 22.79
N GLU A 29 14.72 2.54 23.27
CA GLU A 29 13.79 1.82 22.41
C GLU A 29 13.44 2.77 21.27
N THR A 30 14.06 2.53 20.11
CA THR A 30 13.50 2.94 18.83
C THR A 30 12.06 2.45 18.82
N PRO A 31 11.04 3.31 18.67
CA PRO A 31 9.73 2.81 18.32
C PRO A 31 9.88 2.23 16.92
N SER A 32 10.04 0.91 16.86
CA SER A 32 9.70 0.16 15.66
C SER A 32 8.23 0.45 15.45
N GLY A 33 7.93 1.36 14.51
CA GLY A 33 6.58 1.54 14.03
C GLY A 33 6.03 0.18 13.61
N PRO A 34 4.71 -0.03 13.65
CA PRO A 34 4.16 -1.28 13.16
C PRO A 34 4.56 -1.39 11.69
N THR A 35 5.46 -2.33 11.38
CA THR A 35 5.47 -3.02 10.10
C THR A 35 4.10 -3.69 10.05
N GLY A 36 3.12 -2.93 9.57
CA GLY A 36 1.74 -3.39 9.45
C GLY A 36 1.73 -4.45 8.38
N GLU A 37 1.91 -5.70 8.80
CA GLU A 37 1.36 -6.83 8.07
C GLU A 37 -0.13 -6.50 7.87
N ALA A 38 -0.60 -6.42 6.63
CA ALA A 38 -2.01 -6.16 6.42
C ALA A 38 -2.80 -7.39 6.86
N GLU A 39 -3.65 -7.18 7.85
CA GLU A 39 -4.59 -8.18 8.32
C GLU A 39 -5.45 -8.68 7.13
N PRO A 40 -5.64 -10.01 6.98
CA PRO A 40 -6.60 -10.54 6.03
C PRO A 40 -7.98 -9.93 6.24
N LEU A 41 -8.75 -9.73 5.16
CA LEU A 41 -10.13 -9.25 5.27
C LEU A 41 -11.00 -10.21 6.12
N GLY A 42 -10.70 -11.51 6.07
CA GLY A 42 -11.59 -12.55 6.60
C GLY A 42 -12.91 -12.47 5.86
N ASP A 43 -14.02 -12.49 6.62
CA ASP A 43 -15.37 -12.37 6.05
C ASP A 43 -15.82 -10.93 5.79
N ARG A 44 -15.01 -9.91 6.15
CA ARG A 44 -15.37 -8.49 5.98
C ARG A 44 -15.26 -8.06 4.53
N LYS A 45 -16.13 -7.16 4.07
CA LYS A 45 -15.91 -6.50 2.78
C LYS A 45 -14.81 -5.45 2.91
N PHE A 46 -14.08 -5.20 1.83
CA PHE A 46 -13.13 -4.10 1.78
C PHE A 46 -13.80 -2.78 2.16
N ASP A 47 -15.06 -2.59 1.77
CA ASP A 47 -15.77 -1.35 2.04
C ASP A 47 -16.08 -1.08 3.51
N ASP A 48 -16.09 -2.13 4.33
CA ASP A 48 -16.28 -2.05 5.78
C ASP A 48 -14.98 -1.68 6.51
N LEU A 49 -13.84 -1.64 5.82
CA LEU A 49 -12.58 -1.22 6.44
C LEU A 49 -12.60 0.29 6.76
N PRO A 50 -12.04 0.71 7.91
CA PRO A 50 -11.80 2.11 8.18
C PRO A 50 -10.92 2.74 7.07
N PRO A 51 -11.11 4.02 6.71
CA PRO A 51 -10.38 4.66 5.61
C PRO A 51 -8.85 4.50 5.66
N GLY A 52 -8.25 4.58 6.85
CA GLY A 52 -6.81 4.35 7.03
C GLY A 52 -6.36 2.91 6.73
N LYS A 53 -7.23 1.92 6.94
CA LYS A 53 -6.94 0.50 6.70
C LYS A 53 -7.14 0.09 5.25
N LYS A 54 -8.01 0.78 4.50
CA LYS A 54 -8.18 0.56 3.05
C LYS A 54 -6.85 0.72 2.29
N GLY A 55 -6.12 1.81 2.56
CA GLY A 55 -4.82 2.07 1.92
C GLY A 55 -3.74 1.06 2.29
N GLU A 56 -3.65 0.68 3.57
CA GLU A 56 -2.73 -0.36 4.05
C GLU A 56 -3.00 -1.70 3.35
N TYR A 57 -4.28 -2.12 3.30
CA TYR A 57 -4.71 -3.35 2.64
C TYR A 57 -4.42 -3.34 1.13
N MET A 58 -4.73 -2.22 0.45
CA MET A 58 -4.43 -2.05 -0.97
C MET A 58 -2.93 -2.20 -1.25
N LYS A 59 -2.08 -1.59 -0.41
CA LYS A 59 -0.62 -1.64 -0.60
C LYS A 59 -0.03 -3.02 -0.33
N ALA A 60 -0.48 -3.70 0.71
CA ALA A 60 0.13 -4.94 1.18
C ALA A 60 -0.46 -6.20 0.53
N VAL A 61 -1.73 -6.17 0.13
CA VAL A 61 -2.44 -7.34 -0.41
C VAL A 61 -2.80 -7.16 -1.88
N VAL A 62 -3.52 -6.09 -2.22
CA VAL A 62 -4.07 -5.94 -3.58
C VAL A 62 -2.98 -5.65 -4.60
N LEU A 63 -2.16 -4.62 -4.35
CA LEU A 63 -1.15 -4.16 -5.30
C LEU A 63 -0.15 -5.27 -5.68
N PRO A 64 0.43 -6.06 -4.75
CA PRO A 64 1.34 -7.14 -5.11
C PRO A 64 0.68 -8.27 -5.92
N GLN A 65 -0.57 -8.63 -5.62
CA GLN A 65 -1.29 -9.66 -6.37
C GLN A 65 -1.66 -9.16 -7.77
N MET A 66 -2.21 -7.94 -7.85
CA MET A 66 -2.58 -7.34 -9.13
C MET A 66 -1.38 -7.00 -10.01
N THR A 67 -0.22 -6.69 -9.42
CA THR A 67 1.03 -6.56 -10.18
C THR A 67 1.34 -7.84 -10.95
N LYS A 68 1.26 -9.00 -10.28
CA LYS A 68 1.52 -10.30 -10.93
C LYS A 68 0.53 -10.57 -12.04
N VAL A 69 -0.77 -10.33 -11.79
CA VAL A 69 -1.82 -10.52 -12.79
C VAL A 69 -1.57 -9.62 -14.00
N LEU A 70 -1.40 -8.32 -13.80
CA LEU A 70 -1.22 -7.38 -14.91
C LEU A 70 0.07 -7.65 -15.71
N GLN A 71 1.14 -8.08 -15.06
CA GLN A 71 2.39 -8.49 -15.74
C GLN A 71 2.27 -9.82 -16.50
N GLN A 72 1.20 -10.59 -16.31
CA GLN A 72 0.85 -11.79 -17.08
C GLN A 72 -0.20 -11.52 -18.15
N SER A 73 -0.62 -10.26 -18.32
CA SER A 73 -1.60 -9.88 -19.33
C SER A 73 -1.08 -10.10 -20.75
N PRO A 74 -1.96 -10.04 -21.76
CA PRO A 74 -1.57 -10.04 -23.16
C PRO A 74 -0.66 -8.87 -23.59
N GLU A 75 -0.58 -7.81 -22.78
CA GLU A 75 0.20 -6.59 -23.06
C GLU A 75 1.06 -6.19 -21.84
N PRO A 76 1.98 -7.07 -21.39
CA PRO A 76 2.71 -6.90 -20.12
C PRO A 76 3.65 -5.69 -20.11
N GLU A 77 4.03 -5.17 -21.28
CA GLU A 77 4.86 -3.98 -21.45
C GLU A 77 4.24 -2.72 -20.82
N HIS A 78 2.91 -2.65 -20.76
CA HIS A 78 2.19 -1.55 -20.09
C HIS A 78 2.25 -1.65 -18.56
N PHE A 79 2.69 -2.77 -18.02
CA PHE A 79 2.66 -3.11 -16.59
C PHE A 79 4.04 -3.40 -16.00
N THR A 80 5.10 -2.90 -16.65
CA THR A 80 6.48 -3.00 -16.13
C THR A 80 6.66 -2.28 -14.78
N ASN A 81 5.86 -1.24 -14.52
CA ASN A 81 5.84 -0.53 -13.24
C ASN A 81 4.40 -0.31 -12.76
N VAL A 82 3.87 -1.27 -12.01
CA VAL A 82 2.53 -1.16 -11.41
C VAL A 82 2.63 -0.42 -10.08
N THR A 83 1.88 0.67 -9.97
CA THR A 83 1.83 1.52 -8.77
C THR A 83 0.39 1.88 -8.46
N CYS A 84 0.14 2.59 -7.35
CA CYS A 84 -1.20 3.10 -7.04
C CYS A 84 -1.79 3.95 -8.19
N ALA A 85 -0.92 4.68 -8.92
CA ALA A 85 -1.34 5.53 -10.03
C ALA A 85 -1.75 4.74 -11.29
N THR A 86 -1.36 3.47 -11.41
CA THR A 86 -1.79 2.60 -12.51
C THR A 86 -3.30 2.39 -12.51
N CYS A 87 -3.91 2.32 -11.31
CA CYS A 87 -5.36 2.13 -11.18
C CYS A 87 -6.10 3.42 -10.84
N HIS A 88 -5.57 4.23 -9.92
CA HIS A 88 -6.25 5.42 -9.39
C HIS A 88 -5.87 6.72 -10.08
N GLY A 89 -4.85 6.69 -10.94
CA GLY A 89 -4.34 7.87 -11.64
C GLY A 89 -3.38 8.74 -10.82
N PRO A 90 -2.98 9.91 -11.34
CA PRO A 90 -1.99 10.78 -10.71
C PRO A 90 -2.38 11.30 -9.32
N SER A 91 -3.67 11.39 -9.04
CA SER A 91 -4.26 11.82 -7.76
C SER A 91 -3.93 10.87 -6.61
N ALA A 92 -3.57 9.61 -6.91
CA ALA A 92 -3.09 8.64 -5.92
C ALA A 92 -1.88 9.15 -5.11
N LYS A 93 -1.03 9.98 -5.74
CA LYS A 93 0.13 10.60 -5.06
C LYS A 93 -0.27 11.61 -3.99
N GLN A 94 -1.50 12.13 -4.08
CA GLN A 94 -2.09 13.09 -3.14
C GLN A 94 -3.03 12.39 -2.14
N GLY A 95 -3.09 11.05 -2.16
CA GLY A 95 -3.96 10.27 -1.29
C GLY A 95 -5.42 10.19 -1.75
N ASN A 96 -5.75 10.63 -2.97
CA ASN A 96 -7.07 10.40 -3.56
C ASN A 96 -7.06 9.09 -4.38
N PHE A 97 -7.89 8.15 -3.94
CA PHE A 97 -8.03 6.80 -4.51
C PHE A 97 -9.46 6.52 -5.00
N GLU A 98 -10.24 7.56 -5.30
CA GLU A 98 -11.61 7.42 -5.80
C GLU A 98 -11.68 6.57 -7.07
N MET A 99 -12.69 5.70 -7.12
CA MET A 99 -13.02 4.85 -8.24
C MET A 99 -14.54 4.86 -8.45
N PRO A 100 -15.04 4.78 -9.70
CA PRO A 100 -14.27 4.71 -10.94
C PRO A 100 -13.54 6.03 -11.25
N THR A 101 -12.46 5.96 -12.03
CA THR A 101 -11.61 7.11 -12.35
C THR A 101 -11.54 7.40 -13.84
N ALA A 102 -11.40 8.68 -14.20
CA ALA A 102 -11.15 9.13 -15.58
C ALA A 102 -9.71 8.86 -16.06
N SER A 103 -8.83 8.43 -15.17
CA SER A 103 -7.43 8.09 -15.52
C SER A 103 -7.30 6.73 -16.21
N LEU A 104 -8.36 5.92 -16.19
CA LEU A 104 -8.45 4.68 -16.95
C LEU A 104 -9.25 4.90 -18.23
N PRO A 105 -9.07 4.06 -19.27
CA PRO A 105 -9.88 4.14 -20.48
C PRO A 105 -11.37 4.09 -20.15
N LYS A 106 -12.15 5.01 -20.72
CA LYS A 106 -13.61 4.94 -20.67
C LYS A 106 -14.05 3.76 -21.53
N LEU A 107 -15.01 2.97 -21.04
CA LEU A 107 -15.48 1.77 -21.71
C LEU A 107 -16.91 1.94 -22.23
N GLY A 108 -17.16 1.41 -23.43
CA GLY A 108 -18.49 1.29 -24.02
C GLY A 108 -19.15 -0.05 -23.68
N ALA A 109 -20.03 -0.51 -24.56
CA ALA A 109 -20.61 -1.85 -24.48
C ALA A 109 -19.53 -2.93 -24.61
N PHE A 110 -19.72 -4.06 -23.94
CA PHE A 110 -18.74 -5.14 -23.89
C PHE A 110 -18.38 -5.66 -25.29
N GLU A 111 -19.36 -5.79 -26.18
CA GLU A 111 -19.16 -6.25 -27.56
C GLU A 111 -18.25 -5.30 -28.34
N ALA A 112 -18.43 -3.99 -28.16
CA ALA A 112 -17.59 -2.98 -28.81
C ALA A 112 -16.14 -3.02 -28.29
N GLU A 113 -15.95 -3.23 -26.98
CA GLU A 113 -14.61 -3.37 -26.40
C GLU A 113 -13.97 -4.72 -26.78
N MET A 114 -14.76 -5.78 -26.97
CA MET A 114 -14.29 -7.08 -27.47
C MET A 114 -13.89 -7.02 -28.95
N GLU A 115 -14.54 -6.18 -29.76
CA GLU A 115 -14.16 -5.96 -31.15
C GLU A 115 -12.87 -5.13 -31.25
N ALA A 116 -12.77 -4.04 -30.48
CA ALA A 116 -11.62 -3.14 -30.52
C ALA A 116 -10.35 -3.73 -29.86
N HIS A 117 -10.52 -4.41 -28.72
CA HIS A 117 -9.42 -4.88 -27.88
C HIS A 117 -9.63 -6.34 -27.39
N PRO A 118 -9.82 -7.32 -28.28
CA PRO A 118 -10.32 -8.67 -27.94
C PRO A 118 -9.50 -9.39 -26.87
N LYS A 119 -8.17 -9.27 -26.91
CA LYS A 119 -7.29 -9.96 -25.96
C LYS A 119 -7.36 -9.31 -24.57
N MET A 120 -7.23 -8.00 -24.50
CA MET A 120 -7.25 -7.28 -23.23
C MET A 120 -8.64 -7.24 -22.61
N THR A 121 -9.70 -7.02 -23.40
CA THR A 121 -11.07 -7.04 -22.90
C THR A 121 -11.42 -8.42 -22.32
N ARG A 122 -11.03 -9.51 -22.99
CA ARG A 122 -11.17 -10.86 -22.45
C ARG A 122 -10.37 -11.05 -21.16
N TYR A 123 -9.09 -10.66 -21.15
CA TYR A 123 -8.24 -10.80 -19.97
C TYR A 123 -8.76 -10.00 -18.78
N MET A 124 -9.26 -8.79 -19.02
CA MET A 124 -9.86 -7.95 -18.01
C MET A 124 -11.11 -8.61 -17.42
N ALA A 125 -11.99 -9.14 -18.27
CA ALA A 125 -13.24 -9.76 -17.84
C ALA A 125 -13.05 -11.11 -17.14
N GLU A 126 -12.12 -11.95 -17.61
CA GLU A 126 -11.94 -13.32 -17.14
C GLU A 126 -10.91 -13.44 -16.01
N VAL A 127 -9.97 -12.49 -15.87
CA VAL A 127 -8.87 -12.58 -14.90
C VAL A 127 -8.84 -11.39 -13.94
N VAL A 128 -8.76 -10.17 -14.46
CA VAL A 128 -8.55 -8.97 -13.62
C VAL A 128 -9.77 -8.65 -12.75
N VAL A 129 -10.96 -8.58 -13.36
CA VAL A 129 -12.20 -8.25 -12.65
C VAL A 129 -12.54 -9.30 -11.59
N PRO A 130 -12.50 -10.61 -11.87
CA PRO A 130 -12.74 -11.64 -10.86
C PRO A 130 -11.71 -11.62 -9.71
N GLU A 131 -10.43 -11.42 -10.02
CA GLU A 131 -9.39 -11.35 -8.98
C GLU A 131 -9.58 -10.11 -8.10
N MET A 132 -9.92 -8.96 -8.68
CA MET A 132 -10.24 -7.76 -7.90
C MET A 132 -11.47 -7.97 -7.01
N ALA A 133 -12.55 -8.55 -7.54
CA ALA A 133 -13.73 -8.87 -6.74
C ALA A 133 -13.37 -9.78 -5.56
N ARG A 134 -12.55 -10.82 -5.79
CA ARG A 134 -12.06 -11.73 -4.75
C ARG A 134 -11.21 -11.01 -3.70
N LEU A 135 -10.26 -10.17 -4.13
CA LEU A 135 -9.37 -9.43 -3.23
C LEU A 135 -10.13 -8.39 -2.39
N LEU A 136 -11.22 -7.83 -2.91
CA LEU A 136 -12.04 -6.85 -2.19
C LEU A 136 -13.17 -7.50 -1.38
N ASN A 137 -13.31 -8.82 -1.45
CA ASN A 137 -14.45 -9.56 -0.92
C ASN A 137 -15.80 -8.99 -1.42
N GLU A 138 -15.83 -8.67 -2.71
CA GLU A 138 -17.00 -8.19 -3.43
C GLU A 138 -17.70 -9.35 -4.15
N ALA A 139 -19.02 -9.22 -4.31
CA ALA A 139 -19.73 -10.14 -5.19
C ALA A 139 -19.28 -9.88 -6.64
N PRO A 140 -19.01 -10.92 -7.45
CA PRO A 140 -18.73 -10.73 -8.87
C PRO A 140 -19.94 -10.12 -9.58
N PHE A 141 -19.69 -9.40 -10.67
CA PHE A 141 -20.76 -8.85 -11.50
C PHE A 141 -21.69 -9.94 -12.03
N ASP A 142 -22.99 -9.76 -11.81
CA ASP A 142 -24.06 -10.58 -12.36
C ASP A 142 -24.80 -9.80 -13.45
N PRO A 143 -24.74 -10.22 -14.72
CA PRO A 143 -25.42 -9.54 -15.82
C PRO A 143 -26.95 -9.64 -15.73
N GLY A 144 -27.51 -10.64 -15.03
CA GLY A 144 -28.94 -10.80 -14.85
C GLY A 144 -29.54 -9.75 -13.89
N THR A 145 -28.79 -9.37 -12.87
CA THR A 145 -29.21 -8.37 -11.87
C THR A 145 -28.57 -6.99 -12.08
N GLY A 146 -27.48 -6.91 -12.85
CA GLY A 146 -26.69 -5.69 -13.03
C GLY A 146 -25.92 -5.27 -11.78
N GLN A 147 -25.75 -6.17 -10.81
CA GLN A 147 -25.12 -5.89 -9.52
C GLN A 147 -23.76 -6.61 -9.39
N GLY A 148 -22.96 -6.19 -8.41
CA GLY A 148 -21.63 -6.74 -8.14
C GLY A 148 -20.48 -5.96 -8.78
N PHE A 149 -19.26 -6.35 -8.44
CA PHE A 149 -18.03 -5.74 -8.93
C PHE A 149 -17.77 -6.16 -10.38
N GLY A 150 -17.76 -5.19 -11.28
CA GLY A 150 -17.56 -5.37 -12.72
C GLY A 150 -16.62 -4.33 -13.31
N CYS A 151 -16.60 -4.22 -14.63
CA CYS A 151 -15.75 -3.29 -15.38
C CYS A 151 -15.84 -1.85 -14.84
N PHE A 152 -17.05 -1.43 -14.45
CA PHE A 152 -17.33 -0.08 -13.99
C PHE A 152 -17.06 0.15 -12.50
N GLY A 153 -16.55 -0.85 -11.78
CA GLY A 153 -15.94 -0.65 -10.47
C GLY A 153 -14.64 0.15 -10.55
N CYS A 154 -13.97 0.13 -11.71
CA CYS A 154 -12.73 0.87 -11.96
C CYS A 154 -12.86 1.88 -13.10
N HIS A 155 -13.47 1.46 -14.21
CA HIS A 155 -13.56 2.25 -15.42
C HIS A 155 -14.81 3.13 -15.45
N MET A 156 -14.69 4.31 -16.03
CA MET A 156 -15.87 5.12 -16.38
C MET A 156 -16.55 4.59 -17.64
N LYS A 157 -17.87 4.81 -17.75
CA LYS A 157 -18.63 4.57 -18.99
C LYS A 157 -18.33 5.65 -20.02
N LYS A 158 -18.32 5.27 -21.30
CA LYS A 158 -18.51 6.22 -22.41
C LYS A 158 -19.93 6.79 -22.30
N GLU A 159 -20.04 8.10 -22.47
CA GLU A 159 -21.34 8.80 -22.53
C GLU A 159 -22.03 8.57 -23.88
#